data_AF-A0A6I4I8A9-F1
#
_entry.id   AF-A0A6I4I8A9-F1
#
_cell.length_a   1.000
_cell.length_b   1.000
_cell.length_c   1.000
_cell.angle_alpha   90.00
_cell.angle_beta   90.00
_cell.angle_gamma   90.00
#
_symmetry.space_group_name_H-M   'P 1'
#
loop_
_entity.id
_entity.type
_entity.pdbx_description
1 polymer ?
#
loop_
_entity_poly.entity_id
_entity_poly.type
_entity_poly.pdbx_seq_one_letter_code
_entity_poly.pdbx_strand_id
1 'polypeptide(L)'
;MTVANKEVKKIRELFQNFVGSNNFKGQMISQNLMANLLNPELQKVLIHESHHYWQSLFYPFLFYINFLEYHGVVHLRREVRLSEEAQVPFDHFGLNTPTVNNFHFCCVNFRYYWNDSNMLEIDVDYQQWTDWYDADIFCLNDLIEDSTTIFEFKASNEDAGPERYFEWIQNPANRAYKKLYKFLCKRFDPKYAYHFIPILTQLAFHTTEPISIFRDLVNMTIAYNLDKNFDGIDYFLLKDMIKIRYKTIDLDPANTNFIQDIPVGFIDDTLYDKIITYANMNTGSAHYPLSVHAGKYLNWKKENEQREMALIETDHQRSKKLLETFFPFAIHVNFLDLHARDTALVCSSPDYQEYKIKDHTVDYGTIVKEMVKMKEITLALFSDAMADTPFLCHHKQCAYYNIGICRKWNSVPADYKECKFPSWFAWNYLYEISVEDNCLKKINAEQEKAYEKEFFRINDKFAEDRFRYVGLDQYHIVLLINKEVLNENDYSYVGEFLNKISNTRDPEQLFSFLVIEFPDHKDDPRPVFQIPEIKKYVQVIMDRIPALFFYLALKGRFRTHHYMFPFFVKHKATVYPDTSFMVQYDHHSLEAFIKRQMSDILNHCLSQKLDSDFYLEEFIKHSLQNSHQ
;
A
#
# COMPACT_ATOMS: atom_id res chain seq x y z
N MET A 1 -3.58 31.15 8.85
CA MET A 1 -3.51 29.77 8.32
C MET A 1 -2.55 28.99 9.19
N THR A 2 -3.02 27.92 9.84
CA THR A 2 -2.18 26.98 10.60
C THR A 2 -1.15 26.32 9.68
N VAL A 3 -0.05 25.80 10.25
CA VAL A 3 0.97 25.04 9.51
C VAL A 3 0.34 23.87 8.75
N ALA A 4 -0.64 23.19 9.34
CA ALA A 4 -1.46 22.17 8.68
C ALA A 4 -2.15 22.68 7.39
N ASN A 5 -2.70 23.89 7.39
CA ASN A 5 -3.34 24.47 6.20
C ASN A 5 -2.36 24.87 5.09
N LYS A 6 -1.07 25.10 5.40
CA LYS A 6 -0.04 25.32 4.38
C LYS A 6 0.44 24.01 3.76
N GLU A 7 0.59 22.96 4.57
CA GLU A 7 1.03 21.65 4.08
C GLU A 7 -0.09 20.90 3.35
N VAL A 8 -1.33 20.94 3.83
CA VAL A 8 -2.51 20.45 3.07
C VAL A 8 -2.65 21.20 1.76
N LYS A 9 -2.36 22.52 1.74
CA LYS A 9 -2.33 23.30 0.51
C LYS A 9 -1.20 22.87 -0.43
N LYS A 10 0.02 22.62 0.07
CA LYS A 10 1.13 22.07 -0.75
C LYS A 10 0.84 20.68 -1.28
N ILE A 11 0.27 19.80 -0.46
CA ILE A 11 -0.18 18.47 -0.87
C ILE A 11 -1.26 18.64 -1.93
N ARG A 12 -2.29 19.46 -1.70
CA ARG A 12 -3.32 19.74 -2.71
C ARG A 12 -2.73 20.35 -4.00
N GLU A 13 -1.76 21.26 -3.91
CA GLU A 13 -1.07 21.86 -5.06
C GLU A 13 -0.18 20.83 -5.79
N LEU A 14 0.50 19.95 -5.07
CA LEU A 14 1.20 18.80 -5.64
C LEU A 14 0.18 17.94 -6.41
N PHE A 15 -0.86 17.47 -5.74
CA PHE A 15 -1.89 16.58 -6.30
C PHE A 15 -2.70 17.19 -7.45
N GLN A 16 -3.02 18.49 -7.41
CA GLN A 16 -3.72 19.20 -8.49
C GLN A 16 -2.89 19.37 -9.75
N ASN A 17 -1.56 19.30 -9.65
CA ASN A 17 -0.64 19.44 -10.77
C ASN A 17 -0.25 18.10 -11.43
N PHE A 18 -0.60 16.96 -10.83
CA PHE A 18 -0.30 15.63 -11.40
C PHE A 18 -1.37 15.19 -12.40
N VAL A 19 -1.01 15.12 -13.69
CA VAL A 19 -1.87 14.59 -14.78
C VAL A 19 -1.37 13.21 -15.26
N GLY A 20 -0.42 12.59 -14.55
CA GLY A 20 0.17 11.28 -14.87
C GLY A 20 -0.67 10.06 -14.48
N SER A 21 -0.26 8.88 -14.99
CA SER A 21 -0.95 7.60 -14.75
C SER A 21 -0.93 7.16 -13.28
N ASN A 22 -1.98 6.44 -12.83
CA ASN A 22 -2.17 6.02 -11.43
C ASN A 22 -0.98 5.28 -10.80
N ASN A 23 -0.17 4.57 -11.60
CA ASN A 23 1.02 3.86 -11.09
C ASN A 23 2.16 4.83 -10.72
N PHE A 24 2.39 5.84 -11.56
CA PHE A 24 3.39 6.86 -11.31
C PHE A 24 2.99 7.77 -10.14
N LYS A 25 1.71 8.18 -10.11
CA LYS A 25 1.11 8.90 -8.98
C LYS A 25 1.26 8.12 -7.68
N GLY A 26 0.98 6.81 -7.70
CA GLY A 26 1.16 5.93 -6.53
C GLY A 26 2.62 5.81 -6.07
N GLN A 27 3.59 5.72 -6.99
CA GLN A 27 5.02 5.68 -6.66
C GLN A 27 5.54 7.01 -6.12
N MET A 28 5.12 8.13 -6.69
CA MET A 28 5.48 9.47 -6.20
C MET A 28 4.81 9.78 -4.87
N ILE A 29 3.55 9.40 -4.68
CA ILE A 29 2.88 9.50 -3.38
C ILE A 29 3.61 8.59 -2.40
N SER A 30 3.97 7.36 -2.75
CA SER A 30 4.77 6.47 -1.90
C SER A 30 6.10 7.12 -1.50
N GLN A 31 6.90 7.59 -2.46
CA GLN A 31 8.20 8.22 -2.19
C GLN A 31 8.04 9.50 -1.35
N ASN A 32 7.03 10.32 -1.63
CA ASN A 32 6.72 11.49 -0.81
C ASN A 32 6.15 11.09 0.55
N LEU A 33 5.33 10.05 0.68
CA LEU A 33 4.82 9.58 1.96
C LEU A 33 6.00 9.12 2.81
N MET A 34 6.88 8.30 2.24
CA MET A 34 8.09 7.77 2.87
C MET A 34 9.06 8.90 3.25
N ALA A 35 9.24 9.91 2.40
CA ALA A 35 10.06 11.10 2.69
C ALA A 35 9.40 12.05 3.71
N ASN A 36 8.06 12.13 3.70
CA ASN A 36 7.25 12.92 4.63
C ASN A 36 6.80 12.11 5.85
N LEU A 37 7.36 10.91 6.11
CA LEU A 37 7.25 10.26 7.42
C LEU A 37 7.88 11.10 8.54
N LEU A 38 8.60 12.16 8.17
CA LEU A 38 9.04 13.24 9.07
C LEU A 38 7.91 14.21 9.46
N ASN A 39 6.75 14.18 8.79
CA ASN A 39 5.58 14.95 9.19
C ASN A 39 4.90 14.26 10.38
N PRO A 40 4.79 14.93 11.55
CA PRO A 40 4.25 14.29 12.75
C PRO A 40 2.78 13.82 12.62
N GLU A 41 1.96 14.50 11.81
CA GLU A 41 0.55 14.13 11.65
C GLU A 41 0.38 12.91 10.73
N LEU A 42 1.14 12.85 9.63
CA LEU A 42 1.16 11.66 8.78
C LEU A 42 1.77 10.46 9.53
N GLN A 43 2.77 10.71 10.38
CA GLN A 43 3.36 9.66 11.21
C GLN A 43 2.34 9.09 12.21
N LYS A 44 1.50 9.94 12.84
CA LYS A 44 0.40 9.48 13.70
C LYS A 44 -0.58 8.59 12.94
N VAL A 45 -1.03 9.03 11.77
CA VAL A 45 -1.93 8.24 10.92
C VAL A 45 -1.27 6.92 10.52
N LEU A 46 -0.01 6.93 10.09
CA LEU A 46 0.71 5.69 9.78
C LEU A 46 0.76 4.76 10.99
N ILE A 47 1.10 5.28 12.17
CA ILE A 47 1.18 4.50 13.41
C ILE A 47 -0.18 3.91 13.76
N HIS A 48 -1.25 4.68 13.64
CA HIS A 48 -2.63 4.26 13.86
C HIS A 48 -3.01 3.10 12.93
N GLU A 49 -2.89 3.29 11.61
CA GLU A 49 -3.21 2.25 10.62
C GLU A 49 -2.27 1.03 10.72
N SER A 50 -1.00 1.24 11.08
CA SER A 50 -0.06 0.14 11.31
C SER A 50 -0.43 -0.66 12.55
N HIS A 51 -1.02 -0.03 13.56
CA HIS A 51 -1.53 -0.75 14.72
C HIS A 51 -2.68 -1.68 14.34
N HIS A 52 -3.65 -1.25 13.52
CA HIS A 52 -4.68 -2.15 12.99
C HIS A 52 -4.08 -3.34 12.22
N TYR A 53 -3.06 -3.06 11.42
CA TYR A 53 -2.30 -4.10 10.73
C TYR A 53 -1.64 -5.08 11.73
N TRP A 54 -0.99 -4.58 12.79
CA TRP A 54 -0.36 -5.44 13.81
C TRP A 54 -1.36 -6.15 14.68
N GLN A 55 -2.52 -5.56 15.01
CA GLN A 55 -3.60 -6.26 15.70
C GLN A 55 -3.96 -7.52 14.92
N SER A 56 -4.04 -7.45 13.60
CA SER A 56 -4.27 -8.63 12.74
C SER A 56 -3.17 -9.70 12.80
N LEU A 57 -2.01 -9.42 13.42
CA LEU A 57 -0.93 -10.39 13.66
C LEU A 57 -0.92 -10.86 15.13
N PHE A 58 -1.12 -9.93 16.08
CA PHE A 58 -1.03 -10.19 17.51
C PHE A 58 -2.31 -10.80 18.07
N TYR A 59 -3.44 -10.64 17.39
CA TYR A 59 -4.77 -11.07 17.82
C TYR A 59 -5.16 -12.30 16.98
N PRO A 60 -4.96 -13.54 17.47
CA PRO A 60 -5.10 -14.75 16.64
C PRO A 60 -6.47 -14.90 16.00
N PHE A 61 -7.54 -14.51 16.71
CA PHE A 61 -8.88 -14.59 16.15
C PHE A 61 -9.15 -13.52 15.09
N LEU A 62 -8.61 -12.31 15.24
CA LEU A 62 -8.72 -11.26 14.21
C LEU A 62 -7.98 -11.68 12.93
N PHE A 63 -6.81 -12.32 13.05
CA PHE A 63 -6.12 -12.93 11.91
C PHE A 63 -7.03 -13.92 11.19
N TYR A 64 -7.68 -14.81 11.96
CA TYR A 64 -8.56 -15.84 11.42
C TYR A 64 -9.80 -15.25 10.74
N ILE A 65 -10.44 -14.24 11.33
CA ILE A 65 -11.56 -13.50 10.70
C ILE A 65 -11.12 -12.91 9.37
N ASN A 66 -10.01 -12.18 9.35
CA ASN A 66 -9.49 -11.56 8.13
C ASN A 66 -9.12 -12.59 7.06
N PHE A 67 -8.64 -13.77 7.48
CA PHE A 67 -8.40 -14.91 6.59
C PHE A 67 -9.71 -15.45 6.00
N LEU A 68 -10.76 -15.63 6.80
CA LEU A 68 -12.07 -16.09 6.32
C LEU A 68 -12.70 -15.09 5.34
N GLU A 69 -12.63 -13.79 5.65
CA GLU A 69 -13.08 -12.72 4.73
C GLU A 69 -12.35 -12.78 3.39
N TYR A 70 -11.02 -12.89 3.45
CA TYR A 70 -10.18 -13.01 2.26
C TYR A 70 -10.54 -14.27 1.45
N HIS A 71 -10.66 -15.42 2.11
CA HIS A 71 -11.00 -16.68 1.47
C HIS A 71 -12.39 -16.62 0.82
N GLY A 72 -13.38 -16.03 1.51
CA GLY A 72 -14.72 -15.84 0.97
C GLY A 72 -14.75 -15.00 -0.31
N VAL A 73 -14.00 -13.89 -0.35
CA VAL A 73 -13.88 -13.04 -1.56
C VAL A 73 -13.25 -13.80 -2.72
N VAL A 74 -12.17 -14.57 -2.47
CA VAL A 74 -11.48 -15.35 -3.50
C VAL A 74 -12.36 -16.50 -4.01
N HIS A 75 -13.05 -17.19 -3.11
CA HIS A 75 -13.93 -18.30 -3.44
C HIS A 75 -15.11 -17.84 -4.31
N LEU A 76 -15.77 -16.75 -3.93
CA LEU A 76 -16.90 -16.23 -4.69
C LEU A 76 -16.48 -15.86 -6.12
N ARG A 77 -15.34 -15.17 -6.29
CA ARG A 77 -14.82 -14.86 -7.62
C ARG A 77 -14.69 -16.14 -8.46
N ARG A 78 -14.20 -17.22 -7.87
CA ARG A 78 -14.06 -18.52 -8.54
C ARG A 78 -15.44 -19.12 -8.87
N GLU A 79 -16.39 -19.08 -7.95
CA GLU A 79 -17.76 -19.56 -8.19
C GLU A 79 -18.44 -18.81 -9.33
N VAL A 80 -18.39 -17.47 -9.34
CA VAL A 80 -18.92 -16.66 -10.43
C VAL A 80 -18.30 -17.10 -11.75
N ARG A 81 -16.95 -17.18 -11.84
CA ARG A 81 -16.24 -17.62 -13.05
C ARG A 81 -16.65 -19.01 -13.54
N LEU A 82 -16.93 -19.93 -12.62
CA LEU A 82 -17.28 -21.32 -12.93
C LEU A 82 -18.78 -21.53 -13.17
N SER A 83 -19.64 -20.57 -12.82
CA SER A 83 -21.08 -20.67 -13.02
C SER A 83 -21.41 -20.89 -14.50
N GLU A 84 -22.30 -21.84 -14.78
CA GLU A 84 -22.79 -22.15 -16.13
C GLU A 84 -23.95 -21.27 -16.57
N GLU A 85 -24.50 -20.45 -15.68
CA GLU A 85 -25.64 -19.59 -15.95
C GLU A 85 -25.29 -18.51 -17.00
N ALA A 86 -26.11 -18.42 -18.05
CA ALA A 86 -25.90 -17.43 -19.10
C ALA A 86 -26.14 -15.99 -18.61
N GLN A 87 -27.06 -15.83 -17.66
CA GLN A 87 -27.43 -14.55 -17.08
C GLN A 87 -27.76 -14.76 -15.61
N VAL A 88 -27.23 -13.89 -14.75
CA VAL A 88 -27.44 -13.96 -13.30
C VAL A 88 -27.83 -12.57 -12.79
N PRO A 89 -29.05 -12.39 -12.28
CA PRO A 89 -29.45 -11.14 -11.62
C PRO A 89 -28.46 -10.74 -10.51
N PHE A 90 -28.27 -9.45 -10.24
CA PHE A 90 -27.39 -9.03 -9.14
C PHE A 90 -27.87 -9.56 -7.77
N ASP A 91 -29.18 -9.73 -7.60
CA ASP A 91 -29.77 -10.28 -6.38
C ASP A 91 -29.64 -11.81 -6.24
N HIS A 92 -29.22 -12.53 -7.28
CA HIS A 92 -29.05 -13.98 -7.28
C HIS A 92 -27.70 -14.44 -6.73
N PHE A 93 -26.67 -13.61 -6.88
CA PHE A 93 -25.39 -13.87 -6.24
C PHE A 93 -25.43 -13.34 -4.81
N GLY A 94 -26.10 -14.07 -3.93
CA GLY A 94 -25.75 -13.99 -2.52
C GLY A 94 -24.36 -14.60 -2.35
N LEU A 95 -23.43 -13.89 -1.69
CA LEU A 95 -22.38 -14.60 -0.98
C LEU A 95 -23.05 -15.71 -0.15
N ASN A 96 -22.43 -16.88 -0.03
CA ASN A 96 -22.97 -17.88 0.90
C ASN A 96 -23.21 -17.20 2.26
N THR A 97 -24.33 -17.52 2.89
CA THR A 97 -24.76 -16.87 4.14
C THR A 97 -23.64 -16.82 5.20
N PRO A 98 -22.81 -17.87 5.38
CA PRO A 98 -21.64 -17.80 6.26
C PRO A 98 -20.66 -16.67 5.91
N THR A 99 -20.33 -16.46 4.64
CA THR A 99 -19.38 -15.41 4.21
C THR A 99 -19.95 -14.02 4.44
N VAL A 100 -21.22 -13.79 4.07
CA VAL A 100 -21.93 -12.52 4.35
C VAL A 100 -21.86 -12.24 5.85
N ASN A 101 -22.27 -13.22 6.65
CA ASN A 101 -22.38 -13.02 8.07
C ASN A 101 -21.00 -12.86 8.73
N ASN A 102 -19.95 -13.50 8.22
CA ASN A 102 -18.58 -13.28 8.69
C ASN A 102 -18.13 -11.83 8.45
N PHE A 103 -18.45 -11.23 7.30
CA PHE A 103 -18.21 -9.81 7.06
C PHE A 103 -19.01 -8.91 8.00
N HIS A 104 -20.29 -9.22 8.22
CA HIS A 104 -21.13 -8.43 9.11
C HIS A 104 -20.79 -8.62 10.59
N PHE A 105 -20.14 -9.72 10.97
CA PHE A 105 -19.82 -10.05 12.35
C PHE A 105 -19.03 -8.94 13.05
N CYS A 106 -18.07 -8.34 12.35
CA CYS A 106 -17.29 -7.20 12.85
C CYS A 106 -18.15 -5.96 13.17
N CYS A 107 -19.31 -5.85 12.54
CA CYS A 107 -20.25 -4.74 12.66
C CYS A 107 -21.49 -5.08 13.52
N VAL A 108 -21.59 -6.30 14.06
CA VAL A 108 -22.71 -6.64 14.95
C VAL A 108 -22.59 -5.81 16.23
N ASN A 109 -23.68 -5.11 16.53
CA ASN A 109 -23.80 -4.25 17.69
C ASN A 109 -24.32 -5.03 18.90
N PHE A 110 -23.66 -4.87 20.04
CA PHE A 110 -24.00 -5.49 21.31
C PHE A 110 -24.20 -4.39 22.34
N ARG A 111 -25.31 -4.43 23.08
CA ARG A 111 -25.53 -3.46 24.16
C ARG A 111 -24.88 -3.97 25.44
N TYR A 112 -24.02 -3.14 26.02
CA TYR A 112 -23.38 -3.38 27.30
C TYR A 112 -24.03 -2.54 28.38
N TYR A 113 -24.20 -3.09 29.58
CA TYR A 113 -24.75 -2.32 30.70
C TYR A 113 -24.18 -2.81 32.03
N TRP A 114 -24.22 -1.95 33.04
CA TRP A 114 -23.85 -2.30 34.41
C TRP A 114 -25.09 -2.80 35.14
N ASN A 115 -25.05 -4.01 35.68
CA ASN A 115 -26.14 -4.56 36.48
C ASN A 115 -26.12 -4.01 37.93
N ASP A 116 -27.10 -4.40 38.76
CA ASP A 116 -27.22 -3.95 40.15
C ASP A 116 -26.01 -4.34 41.03
N SER A 117 -25.26 -5.37 40.64
CA SER A 117 -24.01 -5.78 41.29
C SER A 117 -22.79 -5.02 40.78
N ASN A 118 -23.00 -4.00 39.93
CA ASN A 118 -21.97 -3.27 39.20
C ASN A 118 -21.06 -4.18 38.36
N MET A 119 -21.58 -5.30 37.88
CA MET A 119 -20.92 -6.17 36.92
C MET A 119 -21.37 -5.78 35.51
N LEU A 120 -20.46 -5.92 34.54
CA LEU A 120 -20.73 -5.68 33.14
C LEU A 120 -21.53 -6.85 32.58
N GLU A 121 -22.64 -6.55 31.92
CA GLU A 121 -23.49 -7.51 31.22
C GLU A 121 -23.61 -7.12 29.75
N ILE A 122 -24.01 -8.09 28.91
CA ILE A 122 -24.30 -7.90 27.50
C ILE A 122 -25.74 -8.35 27.25
N ASP A 123 -26.51 -7.51 26.58
CA ASP A 123 -27.83 -7.87 26.06
C ASP A 123 -27.65 -8.53 24.67
N VAL A 124 -27.77 -9.86 24.65
CA VAL A 124 -27.61 -10.69 23.43
C VAL A 124 -28.86 -10.71 22.56
N ASP A 125 -30.02 -10.29 23.09
CA ASP A 125 -31.29 -10.25 22.36
C ASP A 125 -31.45 -8.93 21.57
N TYR A 126 -30.48 -8.01 21.65
CA TYR A 126 -30.50 -6.70 21.01
C TYR A 126 -30.30 -6.72 19.48
N GLN A 127 -30.45 -7.87 18.82
CA GLN A 127 -30.25 -8.05 17.36
C GLN A 127 -31.27 -7.30 16.47
N GLN A 128 -32.23 -6.55 17.02
CA GLN A 128 -33.40 -6.07 16.26
C GLN A 128 -33.42 -4.59 15.84
N TRP A 129 -32.39 -3.75 16.08
CA TRP A 129 -32.52 -2.31 15.78
C TRP A 129 -31.22 -1.68 15.24
N THR A 130 -31.21 -1.30 13.97
CA THR A 130 -30.06 -0.75 13.22
C THR A 130 -29.82 0.75 13.40
N ASP A 131 -30.65 1.48 14.16
CA ASP A 131 -30.68 2.94 14.02
C ASP A 131 -30.17 3.72 15.25
N TRP A 132 -29.69 3.04 16.30
CA TRP A 132 -29.39 3.69 17.59
C TRP A 132 -27.88 3.68 17.87
N TYR A 133 -27.23 4.82 17.63
CA TYR A 133 -25.87 5.12 18.09
C TYR A 133 -25.87 5.53 19.58
N ASP A 134 -26.26 4.62 20.48
CA ASP A 134 -26.17 4.89 21.92
C ASP A 134 -24.72 4.69 22.43
N ALA A 135 -24.41 5.34 23.55
CA ALA A 135 -23.09 5.38 24.17
C ALA A 135 -22.68 4.05 24.84
N ASP A 136 -23.60 3.10 24.94
CA ASP A 136 -23.45 1.79 25.59
C ASP A 136 -23.57 0.60 24.60
N ILE A 137 -23.70 0.88 23.31
CA ILE A 137 -23.73 -0.12 22.24
C ILE A 137 -22.31 -0.23 21.65
N PHE A 138 -21.75 -1.43 21.54
CA PHE A 138 -20.42 -1.66 20.99
C PHE A 138 -20.41 -2.80 19.98
N CYS A 139 -19.57 -2.68 18.95
CA CYS A 139 -19.22 -3.77 18.05
C CYS A 139 -17.75 -4.18 18.25
N LEU A 140 -17.31 -5.25 17.58
CA LEU A 140 -15.91 -5.70 17.63
C LEU A 140 -14.93 -4.60 17.21
N ASN A 141 -15.32 -3.80 16.21
CA ASN A 141 -14.49 -2.69 15.75
C ASN A 141 -14.25 -1.66 16.87
N ASP A 142 -15.24 -1.41 17.73
CA ASP A 142 -15.11 -0.42 18.81
C ASP A 142 -14.02 -0.82 19.83
N LEU A 143 -13.84 -2.12 20.08
CA LEU A 143 -12.76 -2.63 20.94
C LEU A 143 -11.38 -2.42 20.31
N ILE A 144 -11.28 -2.64 18.99
CA ILE A 144 -10.06 -2.50 18.18
C ILE A 144 -9.65 -1.03 18.09
N GLU A 145 -10.62 -0.15 17.83
CA GLU A 145 -10.43 1.30 17.65
C GLU A 145 -10.00 2.03 18.93
N ASP A 146 -10.65 1.75 20.06
CA ASP A 146 -10.25 2.37 21.35
C ASP A 146 -8.86 1.87 21.79
N SER A 147 -8.54 0.59 21.56
CA SER A 147 -7.18 0.05 21.79
C SER A 147 -6.14 0.76 20.90
N THR A 148 -6.48 0.98 19.63
CA THR A 148 -5.62 1.69 18.68
C THR A 148 -5.41 3.15 19.02
N THR A 149 -6.46 3.83 19.46
CA THR A 149 -6.38 5.23 19.87
C THR A 149 -5.46 5.42 21.08
N ILE A 150 -5.50 4.49 22.05
CA ILE A 150 -4.57 4.49 23.19
C ILE A 150 -3.14 4.20 22.72
N PHE A 151 -2.95 3.23 21.81
CA PHE A 151 -1.64 2.92 21.24
C PHE A 151 -1.05 4.13 20.50
N GLU A 152 -1.81 4.79 19.63
CA GLU A 152 -1.41 5.98 18.89
C GLU A 152 -0.95 7.08 19.84
N PHE A 153 -1.74 7.34 20.90
CA PHE A 153 -1.40 8.34 21.90
C PHE A 153 -0.07 8.01 22.60
N LYS A 154 0.12 6.76 23.04
CA LYS A 154 1.36 6.28 23.66
C LYS A 154 2.57 6.39 22.73
N ALA A 155 2.40 6.02 21.46
CA ALA A 155 3.48 6.05 20.47
C ALA A 155 3.88 7.48 20.05
N SER A 156 2.97 8.44 20.19
CA SER A 156 3.13 9.80 19.68
C SER A 156 3.46 10.85 20.74
N ASN A 157 3.41 10.51 22.04
CA ASN A 157 3.65 11.45 23.14
C ASN A 157 4.72 10.90 24.09
N GLU A 158 5.81 11.64 24.29
CA GLU A 158 6.93 11.21 25.16
C GLU A 158 6.54 11.08 26.64
N ASP A 159 5.56 11.86 27.09
CA ASP A 159 5.00 11.83 28.45
C ASP A 159 3.57 11.27 28.45
N ALA A 160 3.33 10.25 27.61
CA ALA A 160 2.04 9.56 27.56
C ALA A 160 1.66 9.02 28.95
N GLY A 161 0.56 9.55 29.49
CA GLY A 161 -0.02 9.13 30.76
C GLY A 161 -1.54 9.19 30.71
N PRO A 162 -2.22 8.49 31.64
CA PRO A 162 -3.67 8.41 31.67
C PRO A 162 -4.36 9.77 31.82
N GLU A 163 -3.82 10.67 32.65
CA GLU A 163 -4.36 12.01 32.85
C GLU A 163 -4.26 12.83 31.56
N ARG A 164 -3.10 12.79 30.90
CA ARG A 164 -2.86 13.50 29.64
C ARG A 164 -3.67 12.89 28.49
N TYR A 165 -3.88 11.57 28.48
CA TYR A 165 -4.78 10.91 27.54
C TYR A 165 -6.22 11.40 27.73
N PHE A 166 -6.69 11.46 28.99
CA PHE A 166 -8.02 11.99 29.30
C PHE A 166 -8.19 13.43 28.79
N GLU A 167 -7.24 14.32 29.06
CA GLU A 167 -7.24 15.68 28.52
C GLU A 167 -7.27 15.69 26.98
N TRP A 168 -6.44 14.85 26.36
CA TRP A 168 -6.33 14.74 24.91
C TRP A 168 -7.65 14.30 24.27
N ILE A 169 -8.33 13.28 24.80
CA ILE A 169 -9.60 12.82 24.23
C ILE A 169 -10.78 13.76 24.54
N GLN A 170 -10.69 14.61 25.57
CA GLN A 170 -11.75 15.61 25.85
C GLN A 170 -11.68 16.80 24.90
N ASN A 171 -10.52 17.05 24.28
CA ASN A 171 -10.35 18.12 23.30
C ASN A 171 -11.24 17.87 22.06
N PRO A 172 -12.21 18.75 21.74
CA PRO A 172 -13.07 18.59 20.57
C PRO A 172 -12.33 18.65 19.22
N ALA A 173 -11.12 19.22 19.20
CA ALA A 173 -10.28 19.23 18.00
C ALA A 173 -9.72 17.83 17.68
N ASN A 174 -9.64 16.95 18.68
CA ASN A 174 -9.18 15.58 18.50
C ASN A 174 -10.37 14.69 18.16
N ARG A 175 -10.39 14.17 16.94
CA ARG A 175 -11.40 13.22 16.45
C ARG A 175 -11.11 11.77 16.90
N ALA A 176 -10.42 11.61 18.03
CA ALA A 176 -10.05 10.34 18.60
C ALA A 176 -11.29 9.49 18.91
N TYR A 177 -11.22 8.20 18.58
CA TYR A 177 -12.23 7.23 18.97
C TYR A 177 -12.16 7.04 20.50
N LYS A 178 -13.30 7.09 21.20
CA LYS A 178 -13.32 7.15 22.68
C LYS A 178 -14.57 6.55 23.32
N LYS A 179 -15.30 5.72 22.58
CA LYS A 179 -16.65 5.27 22.97
C LYS A 179 -16.56 4.32 24.17
N LEU A 180 -15.79 3.25 24.04
CA LEU A 180 -15.55 2.24 25.06
C LEU A 180 -14.79 2.85 26.24
N TYR A 181 -13.81 3.71 25.99
CA TYR A 181 -13.08 4.42 27.06
C TYR A 181 -14.03 5.23 27.94
N LYS A 182 -14.91 6.06 27.35
CA LYS A 182 -15.89 6.84 28.12
C LYS A 182 -16.88 5.96 28.87
N PHE A 183 -17.29 4.85 28.29
CA PHE A 183 -18.18 3.90 28.95
C PHE A 183 -17.54 3.26 30.18
N LEU A 184 -16.30 2.78 30.06
CA LEU A 184 -15.57 2.21 31.20
C LEU A 184 -15.29 3.25 32.28
N CYS A 185 -15.01 4.51 31.92
CA CYS A 185 -14.83 5.60 32.89
C CYS A 185 -16.07 5.93 33.72
N LYS A 186 -17.27 5.44 33.35
CA LYS A 186 -18.46 5.58 34.20
C LYS A 186 -18.36 4.75 35.49
N ARG A 187 -17.55 3.69 35.46
CA ARG A 187 -17.38 2.73 36.56
C ARG A 187 -15.97 2.72 37.13
N PHE A 188 -14.96 2.91 36.29
CA PHE A 188 -13.55 2.89 36.66
C PHE A 188 -12.96 4.30 36.67
N ASP A 189 -11.92 4.52 37.48
CA ASP A 189 -11.10 5.72 37.33
C ASP A 189 -10.51 5.77 35.90
N PRO A 190 -10.44 6.94 35.24
CA PRO A 190 -9.88 7.11 33.90
C PRO A 190 -8.51 6.46 33.69
N LYS A 191 -7.69 6.38 34.73
CA LYS A 191 -6.40 5.69 34.72
C LYS A 191 -6.54 4.20 34.43
N TYR A 192 -7.52 3.53 35.03
CA TYR A 192 -7.73 2.10 34.80
C TYR A 192 -8.21 1.84 33.39
N ALA A 193 -9.17 2.61 32.88
CA ALA A 193 -9.66 2.45 31.50
C ALA A 193 -8.52 2.55 30.47
N TYR A 194 -7.59 3.50 30.68
CA TYR A 194 -6.42 3.69 29.81
C TYR A 194 -5.47 2.47 29.78
N HIS A 195 -5.27 1.82 30.93
CA HIS A 195 -4.42 0.62 31.01
C HIS A 195 -5.15 -0.67 30.62
N PHE A 196 -6.43 -0.78 30.96
CA PHE A 196 -7.21 -2.01 30.80
C PHE A 196 -7.57 -2.26 29.34
N ILE A 197 -8.03 -1.24 28.59
CA ILE A 197 -8.55 -1.46 27.24
C ILE A 197 -7.56 -2.22 26.34
N PRO A 198 -6.28 -1.83 26.20
CA PRO A 198 -5.35 -2.58 25.33
C PRO A 198 -5.15 -4.03 25.79
N ILE A 199 -5.04 -4.26 27.11
CA ILE A 199 -4.87 -5.60 27.70
C ILE A 199 -6.10 -6.47 27.43
N LEU A 200 -7.27 -5.97 27.82
CA LEU A 200 -8.52 -6.74 27.77
C LEU A 200 -8.94 -6.98 26.32
N THR A 201 -8.76 -6.00 25.42
CA THR A 201 -9.01 -6.19 23.99
C THR A 201 -8.10 -7.29 23.44
N GLN A 202 -6.79 -7.20 23.63
CA GLN A 202 -5.86 -8.20 23.09
C GLN A 202 -6.18 -9.61 23.62
N LEU A 203 -6.41 -9.77 24.93
CA LEU A 203 -6.78 -11.05 25.54
C LEU A 203 -8.13 -11.57 25.04
N ALA A 204 -9.11 -10.70 24.80
CA ALA A 204 -10.38 -11.10 24.25
C ALA A 204 -10.22 -11.75 22.86
N PHE A 205 -9.33 -11.23 22.03
CA PHE A 205 -9.02 -11.81 20.71
C PHE A 205 -8.07 -13.02 20.72
N HIS A 206 -7.60 -13.45 21.90
CA HIS A 206 -7.09 -14.81 22.08
C HIS A 206 -8.21 -15.85 22.20
N THR A 207 -9.47 -15.44 22.02
CA THR A 207 -10.61 -16.35 22.01
C THR A 207 -11.47 -16.16 20.77
N THR A 208 -12.32 -17.14 20.49
CA THR A 208 -13.28 -17.12 19.37
C THR A 208 -14.54 -16.29 19.62
N GLU A 209 -14.67 -15.65 20.79
CA GLU A 209 -15.83 -14.80 21.12
C GLU A 209 -15.43 -13.51 21.86
N PRO A 210 -14.69 -12.58 21.21
CA PRO A 210 -14.05 -11.47 21.91
C PRO A 210 -15.03 -10.55 22.68
N ILE A 211 -16.25 -10.37 22.18
CA ILE A 211 -17.29 -9.52 22.80
C ILE A 211 -17.66 -10.02 24.21
N SER A 212 -18.05 -11.30 24.33
CA SER A 212 -18.41 -11.92 25.60
C SER A 212 -17.22 -12.07 26.53
N ILE A 213 -16.04 -12.38 25.97
CA ILE A 213 -14.82 -12.54 26.77
C ILE A 213 -14.30 -11.20 27.29
N PHE A 214 -14.45 -10.12 26.53
CA PHE A 214 -14.15 -8.77 27.01
C PHE A 214 -14.98 -8.42 28.25
N ARG A 215 -16.29 -8.71 28.24
CA ARG A 215 -17.15 -8.58 29.43
C ARG A 215 -16.62 -9.40 30.61
N ASP A 216 -16.32 -10.68 30.37
CA ASP A 216 -15.84 -11.57 31.43
C ASP A 216 -14.51 -11.10 32.02
N LEU A 217 -13.61 -10.60 31.19
CA LEU A 217 -12.34 -9.99 31.60
C LEU A 217 -12.57 -8.75 32.47
N VAL A 218 -13.44 -7.82 32.06
CA VAL A 218 -13.81 -6.65 32.89
C VAL A 218 -14.36 -7.11 34.24
N ASN A 219 -15.27 -8.08 34.24
CA ASN A 219 -15.84 -8.64 35.46
C ASN A 219 -14.80 -9.32 36.36
N MET A 220 -13.82 -10.00 35.79
CA MET A 220 -12.68 -10.52 36.56
C MET A 220 -11.89 -9.38 37.21
N THR A 221 -11.60 -8.29 36.48
CA THR A 221 -10.88 -7.15 37.08
C THR A 221 -11.60 -6.57 38.30
N ILE A 222 -12.94 -6.52 38.26
CA ILE A 222 -13.77 -6.07 39.39
C ILE A 222 -13.75 -7.08 40.53
N ALA A 223 -13.98 -8.36 40.24
CA ALA A 223 -14.09 -9.41 41.24
C ALA A 223 -12.81 -9.58 42.06
N TYR A 224 -11.65 -9.41 41.42
CA TYR A 224 -10.34 -9.48 42.07
C TYR A 224 -9.86 -8.13 42.64
N ASN A 225 -10.71 -7.09 42.66
CA ASN A 225 -10.39 -5.71 43.08
C ASN A 225 -9.13 -5.14 42.40
N LEU A 226 -8.85 -5.56 41.16
CA LEU A 226 -7.76 -5.00 40.35
C LEU A 226 -8.06 -3.55 39.95
N ASP A 227 -9.33 -3.14 40.03
CA ASP A 227 -9.80 -1.76 39.89
C ASP A 227 -9.47 -0.85 41.09
N LYS A 228 -8.90 -1.38 42.19
CA LYS A 228 -8.63 -0.61 43.43
C LYS A 228 -7.19 -0.66 43.91
N ASN A 229 -6.44 -1.72 43.60
CA ASN A 229 -5.04 -1.89 44.01
C ASN A 229 -4.13 -2.10 42.80
N PHE A 230 -3.80 -1.01 42.08
CA PHE A 230 -3.03 -1.12 40.84
C PHE A 230 -1.52 -1.20 41.10
N ASP A 231 -1.04 -2.40 41.40
CA ASP A 231 0.36 -2.79 41.16
C ASP A 231 0.45 -3.61 39.85
N GLY A 232 -0.10 -3.05 38.77
CA GLY A 232 -0.12 -3.66 37.44
C GLY A 232 -1.11 -4.82 37.31
N ILE A 233 -1.98 -4.76 36.30
CA ILE A 233 -2.62 -5.99 35.82
C ILE A 233 -1.55 -6.81 35.09
N ASP A 234 -1.27 -7.99 35.61
CA ASP A 234 -0.39 -8.94 34.94
C ASP A 234 -1.12 -9.56 33.74
N TYR A 235 -0.68 -9.16 32.54
CA TYR A 235 -1.20 -9.67 31.28
C TYR A 235 -1.13 -11.20 31.20
N PHE A 236 -0.02 -11.80 31.62
CA PHE A 236 0.19 -13.24 31.52
C PHE A 236 -0.66 -14.01 32.53
N LEU A 237 -0.84 -13.47 33.73
CA LEU A 237 -1.77 -14.05 34.71
C LEU A 237 -3.21 -14.07 34.16
N LEU A 238 -3.70 -12.95 33.62
CA LEU A 238 -5.04 -12.91 33.03
C LEU A 238 -5.15 -13.84 31.82
N LYS A 239 -4.12 -13.91 30.97
CA LYS A 239 -4.07 -14.85 29.84
C LYS A 239 -4.20 -16.30 30.29
N ASP A 240 -3.47 -16.69 31.33
CA ASP A 240 -3.53 -18.04 31.90
C ASP A 240 -4.91 -18.33 32.49
N MET A 241 -5.53 -17.36 33.17
CA MET A 241 -6.89 -17.50 33.69
C MET A 241 -7.92 -17.72 32.58
N ILE A 242 -7.83 -16.96 31.48
CA ILE A 242 -8.71 -17.15 30.31
C ILE A 242 -8.45 -18.51 29.67
N LYS A 243 -7.19 -18.90 29.49
CA LYS A 243 -6.83 -20.22 28.93
C LYS A 243 -7.39 -21.37 29.75
N ILE A 244 -7.30 -21.30 31.08
CA ILE A 244 -7.87 -22.32 31.99
C ILE A 244 -9.41 -22.34 31.88
N ARG A 245 -10.05 -21.17 31.85
CA ARG A 245 -11.51 -21.04 31.86
C ARG A 245 -12.16 -21.52 30.58
N TYR A 246 -11.66 -21.11 29.42
CA TYR A 246 -12.28 -21.41 28.12
C TYR A 246 -11.69 -22.61 27.40
N LYS A 247 -10.52 -23.11 27.84
CA LYS A 247 -9.76 -24.23 27.25
C LYS A 247 -9.36 -23.98 25.79
N THR A 248 -8.28 -24.63 25.36
CA THR A 248 -7.93 -24.63 23.93
C THR A 248 -8.97 -25.44 23.16
N ILE A 249 -9.47 -24.88 22.05
CA ILE A 249 -10.35 -25.58 21.10
C ILE A 249 -9.56 -26.23 19.96
N ASP A 250 -10.17 -27.19 19.26
CA ASP A 250 -9.67 -27.61 17.96
C ASP A 250 -10.46 -26.88 16.87
N LEU A 251 -9.88 -25.79 16.37
CA LEU A 251 -10.42 -25.09 15.21
C LEU A 251 -9.85 -25.73 13.94
N ASP A 252 -10.74 -26.15 13.03
CA ASP A 252 -10.35 -26.57 11.70
C ASP A 252 -10.35 -25.36 10.76
N PRO A 253 -9.17 -24.84 10.34
CA PRO A 253 -9.11 -23.70 9.44
C PRO A 253 -9.65 -24.00 8.03
N ALA A 254 -9.85 -25.27 7.67
CA ALA A 254 -10.51 -25.65 6.43
C ALA A 254 -12.03 -25.48 6.48
N ASN A 255 -12.60 -25.51 7.68
CA ASN A 255 -14.01 -25.37 7.86
C ASN A 255 -14.40 -23.89 7.84
N THR A 256 -14.82 -23.41 6.67
CA THR A 256 -15.25 -22.02 6.43
C THR A 256 -16.67 -21.73 6.94
N ASN A 257 -17.09 -22.44 7.98
CA ASN A 257 -18.40 -22.25 8.63
C ASN A 257 -18.60 -20.81 9.10
N PHE A 258 -19.85 -20.49 9.40
CA PHE A 258 -20.21 -19.21 9.99
C PHE A 258 -19.52 -19.08 11.36
N ILE A 259 -18.92 -17.90 11.63
CA ILE A 259 -18.15 -17.64 12.84
C ILE A 259 -18.91 -17.92 14.15
N GLN A 260 -20.24 -17.80 14.13
CA GLN A 260 -21.09 -18.11 15.28
C GLN A 260 -21.22 -19.61 15.58
N ASP A 261 -20.87 -20.49 14.64
CA ASP A 261 -20.85 -21.93 14.84
C ASP A 261 -19.56 -22.41 15.51
N ILE A 262 -18.56 -21.52 15.66
CA ILE A 262 -17.28 -21.86 16.27
C ILE A 262 -17.46 -21.96 17.78
N PRO A 263 -17.06 -23.08 18.42
CA PRO A 263 -17.10 -23.18 19.86
C PRO A 263 -16.29 -22.07 20.52
N VAL A 264 -16.84 -21.50 21.60
CA VAL A 264 -16.13 -20.52 22.42
C VAL A 264 -14.91 -21.18 23.05
N GLY A 265 -13.73 -20.64 22.78
CA GLY A 265 -12.49 -21.24 23.26
C GLY A 265 -11.27 -20.37 23.04
N PHE A 266 -10.17 -20.78 23.68
CA PHE A 266 -8.88 -20.13 23.60
C PHE A 266 -8.08 -20.58 22.37
N ILE A 267 -7.41 -19.64 21.72
CA ILE A 267 -6.50 -19.85 20.59
C ILE A 267 -5.08 -19.70 21.10
N ASP A 268 -4.44 -20.83 21.39
CA ASP A 268 -3.03 -20.85 21.76
C ASP A 268 -2.11 -20.77 20.53
N ASP A 269 -0.80 -20.67 20.78
CA ASP A 269 0.20 -20.50 19.74
C ASP A 269 0.29 -21.71 18.80
N THR A 270 -0.07 -22.91 19.27
CA THR A 270 -0.08 -24.13 18.44
C THR A 270 -1.23 -24.07 17.44
N LEU A 271 -2.43 -23.70 17.93
CA LEU A 271 -3.58 -23.52 17.05
C LEU A 271 -3.36 -22.35 16.09
N TYR A 272 -2.76 -21.25 16.57
CA TYR A 272 -2.49 -20.11 15.72
C TYR A 272 -1.50 -20.46 14.58
N ASP A 273 -0.45 -21.21 14.87
CA ASP A 273 0.50 -21.72 13.87
C ASP A 273 -0.18 -22.64 12.84
N LYS A 274 -1.12 -23.50 13.28
CA LYS A 274 -1.96 -24.33 12.40
C LYS A 274 -2.80 -23.46 11.44
N ILE A 275 -3.43 -22.39 11.95
CA ILE A 275 -4.22 -21.45 11.14
C ILE A 275 -3.33 -20.73 10.12
N ILE A 276 -2.17 -20.20 10.52
CA ILE A 276 -1.22 -19.52 9.64
C ILE A 276 -0.71 -20.47 8.54
N THR A 277 -0.34 -21.70 8.92
CA THR A 277 0.13 -22.72 7.99
C THR A 277 -0.93 -23.03 6.95
N TYR A 278 -2.18 -23.21 7.39
CA TYR A 278 -3.30 -23.46 6.49
C TYR A 278 -3.54 -22.27 5.54
N ALA A 279 -3.59 -21.05 6.06
CA ALA A 279 -3.80 -19.83 5.29
C ALA A 279 -2.67 -19.59 4.26
N ASN A 280 -1.46 -20.08 4.53
CA ASN A 280 -0.34 -20.02 3.59
C ASN A 280 -0.45 -21.07 2.46
N MET A 281 -1.09 -22.22 2.71
CA MET A 281 -1.14 -23.36 1.78
C MET A 281 -2.41 -23.42 0.92
N ASN A 282 -3.57 -22.98 1.41
CA ASN A 282 -4.87 -23.36 0.84
C ASN A 282 -5.62 -22.26 0.07
N THR A 283 -5.02 -21.12 -0.18
CA THR A 283 -5.67 -20.02 -0.92
C THR A 283 -5.46 -20.10 -2.44
N GLY A 284 -5.14 -21.30 -2.96
CA GLY A 284 -4.85 -21.54 -4.37
C GLY A 284 -3.54 -20.89 -4.80
N SER A 285 -3.51 -20.29 -5.99
CA SER A 285 -2.35 -19.52 -6.46
C SER A 285 -2.14 -18.20 -5.70
N ALA A 286 -3.09 -17.77 -4.88
CA ALA A 286 -3.07 -16.47 -4.23
C ALA A 286 -2.82 -16.61 -2.73
N HIS A 287 -1.57 -16.74 -2.29
CA HIS A 287 -1.17 -16.80 -0.87
C HIS A 287 -1.87 -15.70 -0.03
N TYR A 288 -2.40 -16.05 1.16
CA TYR A 288 -2.91 -15.03 2.08
C TYR A 288 -1.74 -14.15 2.57
N PRO A 289 -1.75 -12.82 2.29
CA PRO A 289 -0.58 -11.98 2.53
C PRO A 289 -0.07 -11.99 3.96
N LEU A 290 -0.97 -11.88 4.94
CA LEU A 290 -0.56 -11.74 6.33
C LEU A 290 0.12 -12.98 6.90
N SER A 291 -0.02 -14.16 6.29
CA SER A 291 0.56 -15.41 6.78
C SER A 291 2.08 -15.32 6.98
N VAL A 292 2.80 -14.62 6.09
CA VAL A 292 4.26 -14.44 6.20
C VAL A 292 4.61 -13.62 7.44
N HIS A 293 3.93 -12.49 7.65
CA HIS A 293 4.16 -11.64 8.82
C HIS A 293 3.66 -12.28 10.12
N ALA A 294 2.57 -13.06 10.08
CA ALA A 294 2.07 -13.77 11.25
C ALA A 294 3.03 -14.88 11.70
N GLY A 295 3.60 -15.63 10.75
CA GLY A 295 4.68 -16.59 11.03
C GLY A 295 5.94 -15.91 11.59
N LYS A 296 6.32 -14.75 11.02
CA LYS A 296 7.42 -13.91 11.55
C LYS A 296 7.13 -13.46 12.98
N TYR A 297 5.89 -13.03 13.27
CA TYR A 297 5.45 -12.64 14.61
C TYR A 297 5.54 -13.81 15.60
N LEU A 298 5.03 -15.00 15.25
CA LEU A 298 5.10 -16.16 16.14
C LEU A 298 6.55 -16.53 16.48
N ASN A 299 7.45 -16.50 15.50
CA ASN A 299 8.88 -16.75 15.75
C ASN A 299 9.49 -15.65 16.63
N TRP A 300 9.16 -14.38 16.34
CA TRP A 300 9.59 -13.24 17.12
C TRP A 300 9.12 -13.35 18.59
N LYS A 301 7.89 -13.80 18.83
CA LYS A 301 7.35 -14.05 20.16
C LYS A 301 8.02 -15.25 20.85
N LYS A 302 8.29 -16.35 20.14
CA LYS A 302 8.97 -17.54 20.71
C LYS A 302 10.35 -17.21 21.27
N GLU A 303 11.06 -16.25 20.69
CA GLU A 303 12.36 -15.78 21.20
C GLU A 303 12.25 -15.04 22.54
N ASN A 304 11.14 -14.36 22.80
CA ASN A 304 10.85 -13.69 24.05
C ASN A 304 9.35 -13.44 24.16
N GLU A 305 8.68 -14.18 25.04
CA GLU A 305 7.23 -14.14 25.22
C GLU A 305 6.71 -12.72 25.58
N GLN A 306 7.52 -11.91 26.26
CA GLN A 306 7.20 -10.51 26.61
C GLN A 306 6.95 -9.63 25.38
N ARG A 307 7.43 -10.04 24.20
CA ARG A 307 7.19 -9.32 22.94
C ARG A 307 5.70 -9.29 22.54
N GLU A 308 4.88 -10.21 23.06
CA GLU A 308 3.43 -10.19 22.90
C GLU A 308 2.80 -8.91 23.47
N MET A 309 3.41 -8.30 24.49
CA MET A 309 2.93 -7.07 25.11
C MET A 309 3.31 -5.80 24.33
N ALA A 310 3.96 -5.91 23.16
CA ALA A 310 4.46 -4.74 22.42
C ALA A 310 3.35 -3.78 21.94
N LEU A 311 2.11 -4.27 21.76
CA LEU A 311 0.95 -3.43 21.46
C LEU A 311 0.31 -2.81 22.72
N ILE A 312 0.58 -3.35 23.90
CA ILE A 312 0.00 -2.88 25.16
C ILE A 312 0.92 -1.83 25.79
N GLU A 313 2.19 -2.20 25.91
CA GLU A 313 3.26 -1.38 26.44
C GLU A 313 4.07 -0.81 25.28
N THR A 314 3.50 0.19 24.62
CA THR A 314 4.19 0.90 23.54
C THR A 314 4.70 2.25 24.02
N ASP A 315 5.75 2.71 23.36
CA ASP A 315 6.29 4.06 23.43
C ASP A 315 6.79 4.43 22.03
N HIS A 316 7.37 5.62 21.88
CA HIS A 316 7.89 6.06 20.60
C HIS A 316 8.98 5.11 20.02
N GLN A 317 9.86 4.57 20.85
CA GLN A 317 10.93 3.67 20.40
C GLN A 317 10.41 2.28 20.03
N ARG A 318 9.51 1.73 20.84
CA ARG A 318 8.87 0.43 20.61
C ARG A 318 8.00 0.47 19.34
N SER A 319 7.22 1.52 19.14
CA SER A 319 6.41 1.67 17.92
C SER A 319 7.28 1.80 16.66
N LYS A 320 8.40 2.52 16.74
CA LYS A 320 9.40 2.57 15.64
C LYS A 320 9.97 1.18 15.35
N LYS A 321 10.34 0.42 16.37
CA LYS A 321 10.83 -0.96 16.21
C LYS A 321 9.78 -1.90 15.62
N LEU A 322 8.50 -1.73 15.99
CA LEU A 322 7.39 -2.47 15.40
C LEU A 322 7.23 -2.12 13.91
N LEU A 323 7.32 -0.85 13.53
CA LEU A 323 7.34 -0.43 12.12
C LEU A 323 8.52 -1.03 11.36
N GLU A 324 9.72 -1.03 11.93
CA GLU A 324 10.91 -1.63 11.30
C GLU A 324 10.77 -3.16 11.15
N THR A 325 10.15 -3.83 12.13
CA THR A 325 10.04 -5.30 12.15
C THR A 325 8.87 -5.80 11.33
N PHE A 326 7.74 -5.11 11.39
CA PHE A 326 6.45 -5.51 10.82
C PHE A 326 5.84 -4.38 10.00
N PHE A 327 6.64 -3.75 9.14
CA PHE A 327 6.15 -2.68 8.26
C PHE A 327 4.94 -3.19 7.45
N PRO A 328 3.80 -2.47 7.40
CA PRO A 328 2.64 -2.93 6.65
C PRO A 328 3.00 -3.22 5.18
N PHE A 329 2.59 -4.38 4.66
CA PHE A 329 2.96 -4.74 3.29
C PHE A 329 2.36 -3.80 2.24
N ALA A 330 1.16 -3.27 2.51
CA ALA A 330 0.52 -2.25 1.73
C ALA A 330 -0.22 -1.24 2.61
N ILE A 331 -0.19 0.03 2.22
CA ILE A 331 -0.92 1.13 2.87
C ILE A 331 -1.80 1.78 1.80
N HIS A 332 -3.11 1.76 2.02
CA HIS A 332 -4.08 2.38 1.12
C HIS A 332 -4.52 3.74 1.68
N VAL A 333 -4.01 4.82 1.11
CA VAL A 333 -4.34 6.18 1.54
C VAL A 333 -5.46 6.73 0.67
N ASN A 334 -6.56 7.15 1.30
CA ASN A 334 -7.70 7.76 0.62
C ASN A 334 -7.79 9.26 0.92
N PHE A 335 -7.63 10.08 -0.11
CA PHE A 335 -7.65 11.54 0.01
C PHE A 335 -9.06 12.08 -0.28
N LEU A 336 -9.93 12.05 0.74
CA LEU A 336 -11.32 12.48 0.62
C LEU A 336 -11.46 13.95 0.15
N ASP A 337 -10.54 14.83 0.57
CA ASP A 337 -10.50 16.26 0.20
C ASP A 337 -10.12 16.52 -1.27
N LEU A 338 -9.72 15.46 -1.99
CA LEU A 338 -9.33 15.48 -3.41
C LEU A 338 -10.34 14.73 -4.30
N HIS A 339 -11.59 14.59 -3.82
CA HIS A 339 -12.69 13.99 -4.58
C HIS A 339 -12.39 12.59 -5.12
N ALA A 340 -11.73 11.74 -4.31
CA ALA A 340 -11.53 10.30 -4.53
C ALA A 340 -10.86 9.89 -5.87
N ARG A 341 -10.35 10.85 -6.64
CA ARG A 341 -9.51 10.60 -7.83
C ARG A 341 -8.13 10.02 -7.47
N ASP A 342 -7.73 10.17 -6.20
CA ASP A 342 -6.32 10.17 -5.82
C ASP A 342 -6.01 9.19 -4.68
N THR A 343 -6.62 8.02 -4.63
CA THR A 343 -6.17 6.99 -3.69
C THR A 343 -4.76 6.52 -4.04
N ALA A 344 -3.89 6.38 -3.05
CA ALA A 344 -2.56 5.81 -3.24
C ALA A 344 -2.47 4.47 -2.51
N LEU A 345 -2.11 3.42 -3.24
CA LEU A 345 -1.68 2.17 -2.63
C LEU A 345 -0.15 2.11 -2.64
N VAL A 346 0.43 2.15 -1.46
CA VAL A 346 1.88 2.06 -1.25
C VAL A 346 2.21 0.63 -0.84
N CYS A 347 2.82 -0.15 -1.73
CA CYS A 347 3.37 -1.47 -1.40
C CYS A 347 4.86 -1.31 -1.13
N SER A 348 5.32 -1.51 0.11
CA SER A 348 6.68 -1.12 0.49
C SER A 348 7.41 -2.07 1.43
N SER A 349 6.77 -3.14 1.94
CA SER A 349 7.50 -4.10 2.78
C SER A 349 8.54 -4.87 1.96
N PRO A 350 9.84 -4.81 2.34
CA PRO A 350 10.90 -5.56 1.67
C PRO A 350 10.64 -7.08 1.65
N ASP A 351 9.97 -7.59 2.68
CA ASP A 351 9.63 -9.01 2.83
C ASP A 351 8.75 -9.53 1.67
N TYR A 352 8.10 -8.64 0.92
CA TYR A 352 7.25 -8.99 -0.23
C TYR A 352 7.78 -8.48 -1.58
N GLN A 353 8.86 -7.70 -1.62
CA GLN A 353 9.43 -7.22 -2.89
C GLN A 353 10.02 -8.36 -3.71
N GLU A 354 10.57 -9.38 -3.05
CA GLU A 354 11.16 -10.56 -3.70
C GLU A 354 10.20 -11.74 -3.80
N TYR A 355 9.01 -11.64 -3.20
CA TYR A 355 8.05 -12.72 -3.16
C TYR A 355 7.34 -12.87 -4.51
N LYS A 356 7.91 -13.70 -5.38
CA LYS A 356 7.22 -14.18 -6.58
C LYS A 356 6.27 -15.30 -6.17
N ILE A 357 4.98 -15.12 -6.45
CA ILE A 357 4.01 -16.21 -6.30
C ILE A 357 4.48 -17.36 -7.19
N LYS A 358 4.57 -18.57 -6.61
CA LYS A 358 4.85 -19.80 -7.37
C LYS A 358 3.88 -19.83 -8.56
N ASP A 359 4.43 -19.80 -9.77
CA ASP A 359 3.72 -19.86 -11.07
C ASP A 359 3.33 -18.52 -11.72
N HIS A 360 3.65 -17.36 -11.14
CA HIS A 360 3.37 -16.07 -11.77
C HIS A 360 4.63 -15.20 -11.91
N THR A 361 4.81 -14.60 -13.09
CA THR A 361 5.83 -13.57 -13.39
C THR A 361 5.49 -12.20 -12.76
N VAL A 362 4.39 -12.13 -12.02
CA VAL A 362 3.81 -10.89 -11.48
C VAL A 362 4.31 -10.65 -10.06
N ASP A 363 4.72 -9.42 -9.77
CA ASP A 363 5.16 -9.01 -8.44
C ASP A 363 3.99 -8.94 -7.44
N TYR A 364 4.30 -9.14 -6.17
CA TYR A 364 3.33 -9.14 -5.08
C TYR A 364 2.54 -7.83 -4.96
N GLY A 365 3.20 -6.69 -5.23
CA GLY A 365 2.57 -5.38 -5.17
C GLY A 365 1.44 -5.22 -6.18
N THR A 366 1.62 -5.78 -7.38
CA THR A 366 0.58 -5.85 -8.41
C THR A 366 -0.58 -6.74 -7.96
N ILE A 367 -0.29 -7.89 -7.38
CA ILE A 367 -1.33 -8.81 -6.87
C ILE A 367 -2.20 -8.16 -5.80
N VAL A 368 -1.59 -7.47 -4.83
CA VAL A 368 -2.34 -6.79 -3.76
C VAL A 368 -3.28 -5.72 -4.32
N LYS A 369 -2.84 -4.93 -5.31
CA LYS A 369 -3.70 -3.94 -5.99
C LYS A 369 -4.94 -4.59 -6.59
N GLU A 370 -4.76 -5.74 -7.23
CA GLU A 370 -5.85 -6.50 -7.83
C GLU A 370 -6.77 -7.12 -6.75
N MET A 371 -6.20 -7.63 -5.65
CA MET A 371 -6.98 -8.16 -4.53
C MET A 371 -7.87 -7.12 -3.87
N VAL A 372 -7.36 -5.89 -3.65
CA VAL A 372 -8.17 -4.80 -3.11
C VAL A 372 -9.35 -4.52 -4.04
N LYS A 373 -9.11 -4.42 -5.36
CA LYS A 373 -10.20 -4.23 -6.33
C LYS A 373 -11.21 -5.38 -6.29
N MET A 374 -10.74 -6.63 -6.22
CA MET A 374 -11.62 -7.80 -6.12
C MET A 374 -12.47 -7.76 -4.86
N LYS A 375 -11.89 -7.46 -3.69
CA LYS A 375 -12.62 -7.31 -2.42
C LYS A 375 -13.72 -6.27 -2.55
N GLU A 376 -13.35 -5.05 -2.95
CA GLU A 376 -14.29 -3.93 -3.01
C GLU A 376 -15.44 -4.16 -4.00
N ILE A 377 -15.15 -4.75 -5.16
CA ILE A 377 -16.17 -5.03 -6.18
C ILE A 377 -17.04 -6.23 -5.79
N THR A 378 -16.46 -7.27 -5.21
CA THR A 378 -17.22 -8.40 -4.66
C THR A 378 -18.18 -7.92 -3.57
N LEU A 379 -17.73 -7.07 -2.64
CA LEU A 379 -18.60 -6.52 -1.59
C LEU A 379 -19.68 -5.59 -2.16
N ALA A 380 -19.38 -4.81 -3.21
CA ALA A 380 -20.37 -3.93 -3.82
C ALA A 380 -21.43 -4.67 -4.65
N LEU A 381 -21.09 -5.84 -5.21
CA LEU A 381 -21.99 -6.63 -6.05
C LEU A 381 -22.85 -7.62 -5.27
N PHE A 382 -22.30 -8.20 -4.21
CA PHE A 382 -22.81 -9.43 -3.62
C PHE A 382 -23.12 -9.29 -2.13
N SER A 383 -23.15 -8.05 -1.61
CA SER A 383 -23.67 -7.73 -0.29
C SER A 383 -24.16 -6.28 -0.20
N ASP A 384 -25.03 -6.02 0.78
CA ASP A 384 -25.45 -4.66 1.14
C ASP A 384 -24.45 -3.95 2.05
N ALA A 385 -23.34 -4.60 2.41
CA ALA A 385 -22.34 -4.06 3.34
C ALA A 385 -21.77 -2.70 2.88
N MET A 386 -21.84 -2.41 1.58
CA MET A 386 -21.34 -1.17 0.98
C MET A 386 -22.42 -0.12 0.70
N ALA A 387 -23.71 -0.39 0.96
CA ALA A 387 -24.83 0.47 0.56
C ALA A 387 -24.69 1.91 1.10
N ASP A 388 -24.25 2.06 2.36
CA ASP A 388 -24.10 3.34 3.04
C ASP A 388 -22.72 4.00 2.85
N THR A 389 -21.79 3.31 2.19
CA THR A 389 -20.43 3.85 2.04
C THR A 389 -20.38 4.94 0.98
N PRO A 390 -19.64 6.06 1.19
CA PRO A 390 -19.52 7.09 0.16
C PRO A 390 -18.89 6.56 -1.13
N PHE A 391 -19.37 7.06 -2.27
CA PHE A 391 -18.79 6.77 -3.59
C PHE A 391 -17.40 7.39 -3.73
N LEU A 392 -16.44 6.58 -4.17
CA LEU A 392 -15.14 7.03 -4.67
C LEU A 392 -15.23 7.50 -6.12
N CYS A 393 -16.10 6.89 -6.92
CA CYS A 393 -16.36 7.33 -8.29
C CYS A 393 -17.08 8.69 -8.28
N HIS A 394 -16.58 9.66 -9.05
CA HIS A 394 -17.20 10.99 -9.18
C HIS A 394 -18.05 11.13 -10.46
N HIS A 395 -18.08 10.12 -11.34
CA HIS A 395 -18.81 10.14 -12.60
C HIS A 395 -20.29 9.77 -12.40
N LYS A 396 -21.09 10.72 -11.90
CA LYS A 396 -22.53 10.50 -11.66
C LYS A 396 -23.36 10.13 -12.90
N GLN A 397 -22.83 10.37 -14.10
CA GLN A 397 -23.45 10.02 -15.37
C GLN A 397 -23.07 8.60 -15.85
N CYS A 398 -22.15 7.94 -15.16
CA CYS A 398 -21.72 6.59 -15.49
C CYS A 398 -22.83 5.58 -15.15
N ALA A 399 -23.15 4.68 -16.07
CA ALA A 399 -24.18 3.66 -15.86
C ALA A 399 -23.88 2.78 -14.62
N TYR A 400 -22.61 2.45 -14.37
CA TYR A 400 -22.18 1.68 -13.21
C TYR A 400 -22.26 2.44 -11.88
N TYR A 401 -22.25 3.77 -11.92
CA TYR A 401 -22.43 4.61 -10.73
C TYR A 401 -23.85 4.46 -10.18
N ASN A 402 -24.84 4.45 -11.07
CA ASN A 402 -26.26 4.42 -10.70
C ASN A 402 -26.68 3.13 -10.00
N ILE A 403 -26.03 2.01 -10.37
CA ILE A 403 -26.27 0.70 -9.74
C ILE A 403 -25.30 0.41 -8.59
N GLY A 404 -24.47 1.37 -8.18
CA GLY A 404 -23.63 1.25 -6.98
C GLY A 404 -22.41 0.33 -7.09
N ILE A 405 -22.23 -0.41 -8.18
CA ILE A 405 -21.15 -1.41 -8.30
C ILE A 405 -19.75 -0.76 -8.25
N CYS A 406 -19.56 0.40 -8.88
CA CYS A 406 -18.26 1.07 -8.89
C CYS A 406 -18.01 1.95 -7.65
N ARG A 407 -18.78 1.78 -6.58
CA ARG A 407 -18.76 2.66 -5.39
C ARG A 407 -17.38 2.77 -4.75
N LYS A 408 -16.65 1.66 -4.66
CA LYS A 408 -15.31 1.60 -4.07
C LYS A 408 -14.20 1.37 -5.11
N TRP A 409 -14.53 1.50 -6.40
CA TRP A 409 -13.52 1.46 -7.45
C TRP A 409 -12.54 2.61 -7.26
N ASN A 410 -11.27 2.28 -7.00
CA ASN A 410 -10.24 3.25 -6.65
C ASN A 410 -9.34 3.65 -7.84
N SER A 411 -9.63 3.14 -9.04
CA SER A 411 -8.90 3.46 -10.27
C SER A 411 -9.77 4.31 -11.22
N VAL A 412 -10.38 5.37 -10.67
CA VAL A 412 -11.33 6.24 -11.38
C VAL A 412 -10.57 7.23 -12.27
N PRO A 413 -10.72 7.18 -13.60
CA PRO A 413 -10.07 8.12 -14.52
C PRO A 413 -10.70 9.52 -14.46
N ALA A 414 -10.16 10.48 -15.22
CA ALA A 414 -10.81 11.78 -15.40
C ALA A 414 -12.09 11.66 -16.25
N ASP A 415 -12.07 10.90 -17.34
CA ASP A 415 -13.22 10.57 -18.19
C ASP A 415 -13.63 9.11 -17.99
N TYR A 416 -14.90 8.85 -17.69
CA TYR A 416 -15.41 7.50 -17.48
C TYR A 416 -15.28 6.60 -18.72
N LYS A 417 -15.16 7.18 -19.93
CA LYS A 417 -14.89 6.42 -21.17
C LYS A 417 -13.52 5.76 -21.19
N GLU A 418 -12.60 6.23 -20.34
CA GLU A 418 -11.27 5.65 -20.15
C GLU A 418 -11.22 4.72 -18.93
N CYS A 419 -12.38 4.42 -18.34
CA CYS A 419 -12.46 3.61 -17.14
C CYS A 419 -12.17 2.15 -17.48
N LYS A 420 -11.16 1.58 -16.83
CA LYS A 420 -10.79 0.16 -16.97
C LYS A 420 -11.79 -0.78 -16.30
N PHE A 421 -12.70 -0.27 -15.46
CA PHE A 421 -13.60 -1.08 -14.65
C PHE A 421 -14.37 -2.13 -15.46
N PRO A 422 -15.02 -1.80 -16.60
CA PRO A 422 -15.84 -2.79 -17.33
C PRO A 422 -15.02 -3.94 -17.91
N SER A 423 -13.91 -3.62 -18.58
CA SER A 423 -13.04 -4.63 -19.20
C SER A 423 -12.28 -5.44 -18.15
N TRP A 424 -11.82 -4.79 -17.08
CA TRP A 424 -11.23 -5.46 -15.92
C TRP A 424 -12.20 -6.46 -15.29
N PHE A 425 -13.44 -6.04 -15.07
CA PHE A 425 -14.47 -6.88 -14.46
C PHE A 425 -14.79 -8.08 -15.34
N ALA A 426 -15.06 -7.83 -16.63
CA ALA A 426 -15.37 -8.89 -17.58
C ALA A 426 -14.28 -9.95 -17.68
N TRP A 427 -13.03 -9.54 -17.77
CA TRP A 427 -11.89 -10.46 -17.77
C TRP A 427 -11.73 -11.21 -16.44
N ASN A 428 -11.95 -10.54 -15.30
CA ASN A 428 -11.74 -11.15 -13.98
C ASN A 428 -12.87 -12.07 -13.52
N TYR A 429 -14.10 -11.81 -13.93
CA TYR A 429 -15.27 -12.58 -13.50
C TYR A 429 -15.82 -13.49 -14.61
N LEU A 430 -15.44 -13.30 -15.87
CA LEU A 430 -16.02 -13.95 -17.06
C LEU A 430 -17.50 -13.60 -17.30
N TYR A 431 -17.89 -12.41 -16.82
CA TYR A 431 -19.23 -11.85 -16.99
C TYR A 431 -19.13 -10.36 -17.29
N GLU A 432 -19.96 -9.86 -18.19
CA GLU A 432 -20.18 -8.42 -18.34
C GLU A 432 -21.37 -7.97 -17.51
N ILE A 433 -21.35 -6.70 -17.10
CA ILE A 433 -22.43 -6.10 -16.31
C ILE A 433 -23.45 -5.49 -17.28
N SER A 434 -24.65 -6.06 -17.33
CA SER A 434 -25.79 -5.49 -18.05
C SER A 434 -26.56 -4.55 -17.12
N VAL A 435 -26.34 -3.24 -17.29
CA VAL A 435 -27.02 -2.22 -16.47
C VAL A 435 -28.52 -2.18 -16.77
N GLU A 436 -28.90 -2.32 -18.03
CA GLU A 436 -30.30 -2.27 -18.47
C GLU A 436 -31.13 -3.44 -17.90
N ASP A 437 -30.52 -4.63 -17.83
CA ASP A 437 -31.18 -5.84 -17.35
C ASP A 437 -30.93 -6.10 -15.85
N ASN A 438 -30.15 -5.24 -15.19
CA ASN A 438 -29.73 -5.37 -13.79
C ASN A 438 -29.13 -6.74 -13.45
N CYS A 439 -28.23 -7.23 -14.31
CA CYS A 439 -27.69 -8.59 -14.21
C CYS A 439 -26.24 -8.69 -14.71
N LEU A 440 -25.62 -9.84 -14.46
CA LEU A 440 -24.38 -10.30 -15.05
C LEU A 440 -24.68 -11.21 -16.23
N LYS A 441 -23.99 -11.02 -17.37
CA LYS A 441 -24.11 -11.87 -18.56
C LYS A 441 -22.80 -12.59 -18.83
N LYS A 442 -22.85 -13.92 -18.95
CA LYS A 442 -21.65 -14.72 -19.18
C LYS A 442 -21.05 -14.37 -20.54
N ILE A 443 -19.75 -14.13 -20.56
CA ILE A 443 -19.03 -13.82 -21.80
C ILE A 443 -18.45 -15.09 -22.40
N ASN A 444 -18.38 -15.17 -23.72
CA ASN A 444 -17.70 -16.25 -24.42
C ASN A 444 -16.19 -16.00 -24.51
N ALA A 445 -15.43 -17.00 -24.98
CA ALA A 445 -13.97 -16.91 -25.07
C ALA A 445 -13.45 -15.82 -26.03
N GLU A 446 -14.25 -15.43 -27.04
CA GLU A 446 -13.90 -14.34 -27.95
C GLU A 446 -14.06 -12.98 -27.25
N GLN A 447 -15.17 -12.79 -26.53
CA GLN A 447 -15.41 -11.62 -25.71
C GLN A 447 -14.39 -11.49 -24.58
N GLU A 448 -14.03 -12.59 -23.90
CA GLU A 448 -12.98 -12.60 -22.88
C GLU A 448 -11.67 -12.04 -23.43
N LYS A 449 -11.20 -12.54 -24.58
CA LYS A 449 -9.99 -12.03 -25.26
C LYS A 449 -10.13 -10.57 -25.68
N ALA A 450 -11.32 -10.16 -26.12
CA ALA A 450 -11.58 -8.77 -26.49
C ALA A 450 -11.51 -7.83 -25.27
N TYR A 451 -12.09 -8.23 -24.13
CA TYR A 451 -12.03 -7.48 -22.88
C TYR A 451 -10.64 -7.47 -22.28
N GLU A 452 -9.91 -8.58 -22.33
CA GLU A 452 -8.50 -8.65 -21.94
C GLU A 452 -7.67 -7.67 -22.78
N LYS A 453 -7.82 -7.74 -24.12
CA LYS A 453 -7.13 -6.82 -25.03
C LYS A 453 -7.50 -5.37 -24.78
N GLU A 454 -8.77 -5.06 -24.51
CA GLU A 454 -9.22 -3.70 -24.21
C GLU A 454 -8.67 -3.20 -22.87
N PHE A 455 -8.67 -4.06 -21.84
CA PHE A 455 -8.07 -3.75 -20.54
C PHE A 455 -6.58 -3.41 -20.70
N PHE A 456 -5.82 -4.24 -21.42
CA PHE A 456 -4.41 -3.97 -21.71
C PHE A 456 -4.23 -2.78 -22.64
N ARG A 457 -5.06 -2.58 -23.67
CA ARG A 457 -5.00 -1.40 -24.55
C ARG A 457 -5.21 -0.11 -23.77
N ILE A 458 -6.19 -0.05 -22.86
CA ILE A 458 -6.38 1.13 -22.00
C ILE A 458 -5.18 1.28 -21.07
N ASN A 459 -4.67 0.19 -20.50
CA ASN A 459 -3.49 0.22 -19.64
C ASN A 459 -2.23 0.73 -20.37
N ASP A 460 -2.04 0.28 -21.59
CA ASP A 460 -0.94 0.64 -22.48
C ASP A 460 -1.13 2.06 -23.01
N LYS A 461 -2.34 2.51 -23.34
CA LYS A 461 -2.63 3.91 -23.67
C LYS A 461 -2.19 4.85 -22.54
N PHE A 462 -2.49 4.51 -21.29
CA PHE A 462 -1.99 5.29 -20.14
C PHE A 462 -0.46 5.23 -19.98
N ALA A 463 0.20 4.15 -20.43
CA ALA A 463 1.65 4.05 -20.48
C ALA A 463 2.24 4.73 -21.75
N GLU A 464 1.48 4.88 -22.82
CA GLU A 464 1.78 5.62 -24.03
C GLU A 464 1.70 7.12 -23.79
N ASP A 465 0.63 7.58 -23.14
CA ASP A 465 0.45 8.98 -22.75
C ASP A 465 1.49 9.43 -21.70
N ARG A 466 2.07 8.49 -20.93
CA ARG A 466 3.17 8.78 -20.00
C ARG A 466 4.43 9.21 -20.73
N PHE A 467 4.78 8.54 -21.83
CA PHE A 467 6.02 8.80 -22.58
C PHE A 467 5.71 9.65 -23.80
N ARG A 468 6.09 10.93 -23.76
CA ARG A 468 6.09 11.72 -24.98
C ARG A 468 7.36 11.40 -25.74
N TYR A 469 7.26 10.80 -26.91
CA TYR A 469 8.41 10.55 -27.76
C TYR A 469 8.08 10.70 -29.24
N VAL A 470 9.10 11.04 -30.03
CA VAL A 470 9.01 11.17 -31.48
C VAL A 470 9.98 10.17 -32.10
N GLY A 471 9.47 9.27 -32.95
CA GLY A 471 10.35 8.49 -33.83
C GLY A 471 10.81 9.41 -34.96
N LEU A 472 12.11 9.71 -35.05
CA LEU A 472 12.64 10.50 -36.16
C LEU A 472 12.86 9.62 -37.40
N ASP A 473 13.31 8.39 -37.20
CA ASP A 473 13.42 7.36 -38.22
C ASP A 473 13.45 5.96 -37.55
N GLN A 474 13.81 4.92 -38.32
CA GLN A 474 13.88 3.53 -37.82
C GLN A 474 14.95 3.31 -36.74
N TYR A 475 15.86 4.26 -36.55
CA TYR A 475 17.06 4.20 -35.73
C TYR A 475 17.06 5.23 -34.57
N HIS A 476 16.28 6.30 -34.68
CA HIS A 476 16.28 7.43 -33.76
C HIS A 476 14.94 7.60 -33.05
N ILE A 477 14.98 7.64 -31.72
CA ILE A 477 13.83 7.93 -30.87
C ILE A 477 14.15 9.14 -29.99
N VAL A 478 13.29 10.16 -30.02
CA VAL A 478 13.36 11.38 -29.19
C VAL A 478 12.42 11.20 -28.02
N LEU A 479 12.94 10.93 -26.83
CA LEU A 479 12.18 10.99 -25.59
C LEU A 479 12.10 12.44 -25.09
N LEU A 480 10.88 12.95 -24.97
CA LEU A 480 10.58 14.30 -24.51
C LEU A 480 10.36 14.27 -22.99
N ILE A 481 11.27 14.90 -22.25
CA ILE A 481 11.19 15.10 -20.80
C ILE A 481 10.65 16.49 -20.54
N ASN A 482 9.35 16.55 -20.27
CA ASN A 482 8.67 17.79 -19.92
C ASN A 482 9.07 18.29 -18.53
N LYS A 483 8.75 19.54 -18.23
CA LYS A 483 8.97 20.20 -16.94
C LYS A 483 8.27 19.46 -15.78
N GLU A 484 7.14 18.79 -16.06
CA GLU A 484 6.44 17.92 -15.12
C GLU A 484 7.39 16.82 -14.59
N VAL A 485 7.96 16.01 -15.49
CA VAL A 485 8.92 14.93 -15.17
C VAL A 485 10.12 15.45 -14.36
N LEU A 486 10.65 16.63 -14.71
CA LEU A 486 11.76 17.27 -13.99
C LEU A 486 11.39 17.75 -12.59
N ASN A 487 10.26 18.46 -12.45
CA ASN A 487 9.79 19.00 -11.17
C ASN A 487 9.47 17.87 -10.18
N GLU A 488 8.95 16.78 -10.72
CA GLU A 488 8.56 15.57 -10.01
C GLU A 488 9.74 14.69 -9.62
N ASN A 489 10.92 14.92 -10.21
CA ASN A 489 12.10 14.08 -10.03
C ASN A 489 11.83 12.61 -10.43
N ASP A 490 11.08 12.37 -11.51
CA ASP A 490 10.82 11.02 -12.03
C ASP A 490 12.07 10.45 -12.72
N TYR A 491 13.02 9.97 -11.91
CA TYR A 491 14.26 9.40 -12.41
C TYR A 491 14.08 7.99 -12.99
N SER A 492 12.90 7.34 -12.82
CA SER A 492 12.63 6.05 -13.46
C SER A 492 12.07 6.20 -14.87
N TYR A 493 11.57 7.39 -15.23
CA TYR A 493 11.01 7.71 -16.55
C TYR A 493 11.84 7.15 -17.72
N VAL A 494 13.14 7.40 -17.77
CA VAL A 494 14.00 6.94 -18.87
C VAL A 494 14.19 5.43 -18.84
N GLY A 495 14.38 4.83 -17.67
CA GLY A 495 14.54 3.37 -17.56
C GLY A 495 13.27 2.61 -17.93
N GLU A 496 12.12 3.12 -17.52
CA GLU A 496 10.82 2.56 -17.88
C GLU A 496 10.51 2.73 -19.38
N PHE A 497 10.90 3.86 -19.96
CA PHE A 497 10.83 4.06 -21.41
C PHE A 497 11.69 3.05 -22.16
N LEU A 498 12.93 2.83 -21.72
CA LEU A 498 13.82 1.83 -22.32
C LEU A 498 13.23 0.42 -22.25
N ASN A 499 12.71 0.02 -21.08
CA ASN A 499 12.04 -1.28 -20.92
C ASN A 499 10.81 -1.40 -21.83
N LYS A 500 10.06 -0.31 -22.03
CA LYS A 500 8.94 -0.28 -22.95
C LYS A 500 9.38 -0.49 -24.40
N ILE A 501 10.41 0.24 -24.86
CA ILE A 501 10.89 0.08 -26.24
C ILE A 501 11.49 -1.32 -26.43
N SER A 502 12.24 -1.85 -25.45
CA SER A 502 12.82 -3.22 -25.51
C SER A 502 11.79 -4.33 -25.64
N ASN A 503 10.57 -4.12 -25.14
CA ASN A 503 9.49 -5.09 -25.24
C ASN A 503 8.65 -4.95 -26.53
N THR A 504 8.76 -3.81 -27.23
CA THR A 504 7.94 -3.50 -28.42
C THR A 504 8.71 -3.56 -29.73
N ARG A 505 10.06 -3.56 -29.67
CA ARG A 505 10.95 -3.67 -30.83
C ARG A 505 11.95 -4.79 -30.62
N ASP A 506 12.38 -5.41 -31.71
CA ASP A 506 13.47 -6.37 -31.69
C ASP A 506 14.73 -5.71 -31.10
N PRO A 507 15.37 -6.28 -30.05
CA PRO A 507 16.62 -5.75 -29.49
C PRO A 507 17.70 -5.49 -30.53
N GLU A 508 17.74 -6.25 -31.63
CA GLU A 508 18.69 -6.04 -32.74
C GLU A 508 18.39 -4.78 -33.57
N GLN A 509 17.14 -4.28 -33.55
CA GLN A 509 16.73 -3.02 -34.18
C GLN A 509 16.86 -1.81 -33.24
N LEU A 510 17.21 -2.03 -31.98
CA LEU A 510 17.02 -1.09 -30.88
C LEU A 510 18.24 -0.21 -30.57
N PHE A 511 19.30 -0.33 -31.36
CA PHE A 511 20.54 0.40 -31.11
C PHE A 511 20.93 1.26 -32.29
N SER A 512 20.39 2.47 -32.32
CA SER A 512 21.18 3.54 -32.93
C SER A 512 21.16 4.79 -32.06
N PHE A 513 20.01 5.40 -31.73
CA PHE A 513 20.03 6.64 -30.93
C PHE A 513 18.76 6.89 -30.10
N LEU A 514 18.92 7.00 -28.77
CA LEU A 514 17.92 7.61 -27.88
C LEU A 514 18.32 9.07 -27.61
N VAL A 515 17.52 9.99 -28.11
CA VAL A 515 17.58 11.42 -27.85
C VAL A 515 16.75 11.72 -26.61
N ILE A 516 17.29 12.52 -25.69
CA ILE A 516 16.50 13.09 -24.58
C ILE A 516 16.38 14.60 -24.80
N GLU A 517 15.16 15.08 -24.98
CA GLU A 517 14.85 16.49 -25.22
C GLU A 517 14.03 17.08 -24.07
N PHE A 518 14.23 18.37 -23.79
CA PHE A 518 13.54 19.09 -22.72
C PHE A 518 12.71 20.23 -23.33
N PRO A 519 11.54 19.94 -23.96
CA PRO A 519 10.83 20.88 -24.82
C PRO A 519 10.36 22.13 -24.07
N ASP A 520 10.02 22.01 -22.79
CA ASP A 520 9.57 23.13 -21.95
C ASP A 520 10.70 24.10 -21.54
N HIS A 521 11.95 23.75 -21.85
CA HIS A 521 13.15 24.55 -21.59
C HIS A 521 13.81 25.07 -22.88
N LYS A 522 13.17 24.89 -24.05
CA LYS A 522 13.71 25.34 -25.34
C LYS A 522 13.96 26.85 -25.41
N ASP A 523 13.18 27.64 -24.66
CA ASP A 523 13.24 29.10 -24.63
C ASP A 523 14.11 29.62 -23.48
N ASP A 524 14.71 28.73 -22.67
CA ASP A 524 15.65 29.12 -21.62
C ASP A 524 16.98 29.59 -22.25
N PRO A 525 17.47 30.79 -21.93
CA PRO A 525 18.70 31.31 -22.54
C PRO A 525 19.96 30.57 -22.07
N ARG A 526 19.87 29.77 -21.00
CA ARG A 526 20.99 28.98 -20.49
C ARG A 526 21.16 27.70 -21.29
N PRO A 527 22.40 27.22 -21.50
CA PRO A 527 22.63 25.85 -21.94
C PRO A 527 21.89 24.85 -21.05
N VAL A 528 21.32 23.79 -21.63
CA VAL A 528 20.48 22.78 -20.95
C VAL A 528 21.10 22.24 -19.64
N PHE A 529 22.43 22.07 -19.58
CA PHE A 529 23.14 21.54 -18.38
C PHE A 529 23.49 22.58 -17.33
N GLN A 530 23.22 23.84 -17.63
CA GLN A 530 23.29 24.94 -16.68
C GLN A 530 21.91 25.23 -16.05
N ILE A 531 20.85 24.58 -16.54
CA ILE A 531 19.53 24.60 -15.93
C ILE A 531 19.56 23.65 -14.71
N PRO A 532 19.42 24.16 -13.47
CA PRO A 532 19.65 23.38 -12.24
C PRO A 532 18.83 22.10 -12.14
N GLU A 533 17.55 22.14 -12.50
CA GLU A 533 16.62 21.03 -12.46
C GLU A 533 17.02 19.92 -13.46
N ILE A 534 17.42 20.28 -14.68
CA ILE A 534 17.89 19.32 -15.68
C ILE A 534 19.22 18.71 -15.25
N LYS A 535 20.15 19.54 -14.75
CA LYS A 535 21.45 19.08 -14.25
C LYS A 535 21.29 18.04 -13.15
N LYS A 536 20.46 18.34 -12.15
CA LYS A 536 20.14 17.41 -11.05
C LYS A 536 19.51 16.12 -11.59
N TYR A 537 18.56 16.25 -12.51
CA TYR A 537 17.87 15.11 -13.10
C TYR A 537 18.83 14.16 -13.81
N VAL A 538 19.67 14.68 -14.69
CA VAL A 538 20.62 13.85 -15.43
C VAL A 538 21.66 13.23 -14.52
N GLN A 539 22.15 13.95 -13.50
CA GLN A 539 23.07 13.38 -12.50
C GLN A 539 22.51 12.13 -11.83
N VAL A 540 21.24 12.17 -11.40
CA VAL A 540 20.63 11.02 -10.73
C VAL A 540 20.36 9.87 -11.71
N ILE A 541 19.97 10.14 -12.96
CA ILE A 541 19.80 9.08 -13.96
C ILE A 541 21.13 8.43 -14.31
N MET A 542 22.22 9.21 -14.40
CA MET A 542 23.57 8.66 -14.62
C MET A 542 23.98 7.69 -13.52
N ASP A 543 23.71 8.05 -12.25
CA ASP A 543 24.03 7.19 -11.11
C ASP A 543 23.22 5.88 -11.14
N ARG A 544 21.97 5.93 -11.63
CA ARG A 544 21.04 4.78 -11.64
C ARG A 544 21.15 3.90 -12.88
N ILE A 545 21.44 4.48 -14.04
CA ILE A 545 21.52 3.78 -15.33
C ILE A 545 22.82 4.20 -16.04
N PRO A 546 23.99 3.77 -15.54
CA PRO A 546 25.28 4.18 -16.11
C PRO A 546 25.43 3.83 -17.59
N ALA A 547 24.82 2.71 -18.01
CA ALA A 547 24.82 2.20 -19.38
C ALA A 547 24.16 3.15 -20.41
N LEU A 548 23.24 4.01 -19.97
CA LEU A 548 22.58 5.01 -20.80
C LEU A 548 23.57 6.05 -21.34
N PHE A 549 24.71 6.24 -20.65
CA PHE A 549 25.66 7.32 -20.93
C PHE A 549 26.94 6.84 -21.65
N PHE A 550 26.88 5.73 -22.39
CA PHE A 550 27.93 5.33 -23.33
C PHE A 550 27.60 5.71 -24.80
N TYR A 551 26.39 6.18 -25.10
CA TYR A 551 25.96 6.62 -26.46
C TYR A 551 25.36 8.04 -26.51
N LEU A 552 26.06 9.05 -27.08
CA LEU A 552 25.68 10.50 -27.25
C LEU A 552 26.89 11.29 -27.85
N ALA A 553 27.47 10.86 -28.97
CA ALA A 553 27.15 11.34 -30.32
C ALA A 553 28.34 12.07 -30.97
N LEU A 554 28.58 11.70 -32.22
CA LEU A 554 29.48 12.34 -33.18
C LEU A 554 28.60 13.04 -34.23
N LYS A 555 28.91 14.29 -34.53
CA LYS A 555 28.07 15.24 -35.28
C LYS A 555 27.77 14.86 -36.74
N GLY A 556 26.54 15.14 -37.18
CA GLY A 556 26.15 15.25 -38.61
C GLY A 556 24.94 16.16 -38.90
N ARG A 557 25.22 17.35 -39.45
CA ARG A 557 24.41 18.28 -40.29
C ARG A 557 23.00 18.82 -39.95
N PHE A 558 22.21 18.32 -38.99
CA PHE A 558 20.88 18.91 -38.72
C PHE A 558 20.86 19.81 -37.47
N ARG A 559 20.34 21.03 -37.60
CA ARG A 559 20.25 22.06 -36.56
C ARG A 559 19.07 21.78 -35.59
N THR A 560 19.20 22.34 -34.36
CA THR A 560 18.17 22.75 -33.36
C THR A 560 17.94 21.99 -32.04
N HIS A 561 18.76 21.01 -31.59
CA HIS A 561 18.58 20.43 -30.24
C HIS A 561 19.90 20.21 -29.46
N HIS A 562 19.84 20.33 -28.12
CA HIS A 562 20.96 20.23 -27.16
C HIS A 562 21.03 18.83 -26.51
N TYR A 563 22.24 18.28 -26.28
CA TYR A 563 22.49 16.90 -25.83
C TYR A 563 23.69 16.80 -24.84
N MET A 564 23.69 15.91 -23.82
CA MET A 564 24.77 15.78 -22.79
C MET A 564 25.56 14.47 -22.82
N PHE A 565 26.82 14.54 -22.38
CA PHE A 565 27.54 13.45 -21.71
C PHE A 565 28.38 13.91 -20.50
N PRO A 566 28.75 12.99 -19.58
CA PRO A 566 29.39 13.35 -18.32
C PRO A 566 30.91 13.49 -18.35
N PHE A 567 31.38 14.48 -17.60
CA PHE A 567 32.78 14.74 -17.26
C PHE A 567 33.16 14.07 -15.94
N PHE A 568 34.38 13.50 -15.85
CA PHE A 568 34.98 13.08 -14.58
C PHE A 568 35.31 14.32 -13.74
N VAL A 569 34.71 14.48 -12.55
CA VAL A 569 35.06 15.56 -11.61
C VAL A 569 35.78 14.98 -10.41
N LYS A 570 37.11 15.03 -10.44
CA LYS A 570 37.91 15.05 -9.20
C LYS A 570 38.93 16.17 -9.30
N HIS A 571 38.52 17.41 -9.06
CA HIS A 571 39.42 18.56 -9.10
C HIS A 571 39.21 19.52 -7.92
N LYS A 572 40.34 20.08 -7.44
CA LYS A 572 40.36 21.32 -6.65
C LYS A 572 40.20 22.48 -7.64
N ALA A 573 39.14 23.27 -7.46
CA ALA A 573 38.98 24.53 -8.18
C ALA A 573 39.71 25.64 -7.42
N THR A 574 40.49 26.46 -8.11
CA THR A 574 40.89 27.77 -7.59
C THR A 574 40.09 28.82 -8.35
N VAL A 575 39.28 29.58 -7.60
CA VAL A 575 38.33 30.57 -8.15
C VAL A 575 39.06 31.89 -8.33
N TYR A 576 38.98 32.47 -9.52
CA TYR A 576 39.45 33.84 -9.78
C TYR A 576 38.27 34.83 -9.78
N PRO A 577 38.52 36.13 -9.51
CA PRO A 577 37.46 37.10 -9.24
C PRO A 577 36.54 37.40 -10.43
N ASP A 578 36.94 37.04 -11.65
CA ASP A 578 36.32 37.52 -12.89
C ASP A 578 35.48 36.43 -13.59
N THR A 579 34.93 35.47 -12.84
CA THR A 579 34.08 34.34 -13.32
C THR A 579 34.77 33.30 -14.21
N SER A 580 36.11 33.30 -14.30
CA SER A 580 36.87 32.24 -14.97
C SER A 580 37.36 31.18 -13.97
N PHE A 581 37.32 29.91 -14.42
CA PHE A 581 37.86 28.76 -13.70
C PHE A 581 39.07 28.22 -14.49
N MET A 582 40.18 27.95 -13.79
CA MET A 582 41.28 27.17 -14.35
C MET A 582 41.19 25.75 -13.79
N VAL A 583 41.06 24.76 -14.68
CA VAL A 583 41.04 23.34 -14.32
C VAL A 583 42.40 22.76 -14.67
N GLN A 584 43.15 22.27 -13.68
CA GLN A 584 44.40 21.54 -13.91
C GLN A 584 44.16 20.04 -13.80
N TYR A 585 44.58 19.32 -14.84
CA TYR A 585 44.49 17.86 -14.91
C TYR A 585 45.73 17.22 -14.29
N ASP A 586 45.54 16.22 -13.44
CA ASP A 586 46.62 15.29 -13.12
C ASP A 586 46.77 14.31 -14.30
N HIS A 587 47.89 14.41 -14.99
CA HIS A 587 48.14 13.67 -16.24
C HIS A 587 48.00 12.16 -16.04
N HIS A 588 48.46 11.63 -14.90
CA HIS A 588 48.38 10.20 -14.59
C HIS A 588 46.96 9.71 -14.34
N SER A 589 46.11 10.50 -13.68
CA SER A 589 44.71 10.14 -13.45
C SER A 589 43.90 10.11 -14.74
N LEU A 590 44.15 11.07 -15.64
CA LEU A 590 43.51 11.11 -16.96
C LEU A 590 43.96 9.92 -17.84
N GLU A 591 45.27 9.63 -17.85
CA GLU A 591 45.83 8.49 -18.57
C GLU A 591 45.27 7.15 -18.07
N ALA A 592 45.18 6.96 -16.75
CA ALA A 592 44.62 5.75 -16.15
C ALA A 592 43.12 5.56 -16.49
N PHE A 593 42.35 6.65 -16.52
CA PHE A 593 40.95 6.63 -16.93
C PHE A 593 40.80 6.22 -18.40
N ILE A 594 41.54 6.85 -19.32
CA ILE A 594 41.51 6.54 -20.75
C ILE A 594 41.89 5.07 -20.99
N LYS A 595 42.95 4.59 -20.34
CA LYS A 595 43.38 3.18 -20.44
C LYS A 595 42.31 2.22 -19.96
N ARG A 596 41.62 2.54 -18.86
CA ARG A 596 40.52 1.72 -18.33
C ARG A 596 39.34 1.65 -19.30
N GLN A 597 38.90 2.79 -19.83
CA GLN A 597 37.79 2.84 -20.79
C GLN A 597 38.12 2.10 -22.09
N MET A 598 39.34 2.23 -22.61
CA MET A 598 39.78 1.46 -23.77
C MET A 598 39.79 -0.05 -23.49
N SER A 599 40.24 -0.46 -22.30
CA SER A 599 40.22 -1.87 -21.89
C SER A 599 38.80 -2.42 -21.77
N ASP A 600 37.86 -1.64 -21.23
CA ASP A 600 36.47 -2.05 -21.06
C ASP A 600 35.77 -2.21 -22.43
N ILE A 601 36.02 -1.28 -23.37
CA ILE A 601 35.51 -1.35 -24.75
C ILE A 601 36.07 -2.57 -25.49
N LEU A 602 37.38 -2.81 -25.38
CA LEU A 602 38.05 -3.97 -25.98
C LEU A 602 37.50 -5.30 -25.46
N ASN A 603 37.40 -5.43 -24.13
CA ASN A 603 36.88 -6.64 -23.50
C ASN A 603 35.42 -6.90 -23.91
N HIS A 604 34.61 -5.83 -24.01
CA HIS A 604 33.25 -5.94 -24.50
C HIS A 604 33.21 -6.43 -25.96
N CYS A 605 33.97 -5.80 -26.87
CA CYS A 605 34.01 -6.19 -28.28
C CYS A 605 34.46 -7.65 -28.45
N LEU A 606 35.49 -8.07 -27.72
CA LEU A 606 35.98 -9.45 -27.75
C LEU A 606 34.94 -10.45 -27.21
N SER A 607 34.24 -10.11 -26.12
CA SER A 607 33.21 -10.98 -25.54
C SER A 607 32.00 -11.16 -26.47
N GLN A 608 31.69 -10.15 -27.27
CA GLN A 608 30.54 -10.12 -28.18
C GLN A 608 30.92 -10.43 -29.64
N LYS A 609 32.19 -10.76 -29.92
CA LYS A 609 32.74 -10.96 -31.28
C LYS A 609 32.48 -9.77 -32.22
N LEU A 610 32.48 -8.56 -31.67
CA LEU A 610 32.38 -7.32 -32.43
C LEU A 610 33.77 -6.91 -32.94
N ASP A 611 33.79 -6.18 -34.05
CA ASP A 611 35.02 -5.65 -34.63
C ASP A 611 35.61 -4.57 -33.72
N SER A 612 36.54 -4.98 -32.86
CA SER A 612 37.16 -4.11 -31.86
C SER A 612 37.96 -2.97 -32.48
N ASP A 613 38.50 -3.17 -33.69
CA ASP A 613 39.36 -2.19 -34.34
C ASP A 613 38.53 -0.99 -34.78
N PHE A 614 37.32 -1.22 -35.30
CA PHE A 614 36.38 -0.15 -35.66
C PHE A 614 35.98 0.73 -34.46
N TYR A 615 35.61 0.13 -33.31
CA TYR A 615 35.15 0.89 -32.13
C TYR A 615 36.30 1.62 -31.41
N LEU A 616 37.51 1.06 -31.43
CA LEU A 616 38.72 1.72 -30.92
C LEU A 616 39.11 2.92 -31.78
N GLU A 617 39.04 2.79 -33.10
CA GLU A 617 39.41 3.86 -34.02
C GLU A 617 38.48 5.08 -33.85
N GLU A 618 37.17 4.85 -33.69
CA GLU A 618 36.20 5.92 -33.42
C GLU A 618 36.35 6.56 -32.03
N PHE A 619 36.64 5.76 -30.99
CA PHE A 619 36.92 6.28 -29.64
C PHE A 619 38.15 7.20 -29.61
N ILE A 620 39.23 6.81 -30.29
CA ILE A 620 40.49 7.58 -30.36
C ILE A 620 40.30 8.87 -31.16
N LYS A 621 39.60 8.81 -32.30
CA LYS A 621 39.32 9.97 -33.16
C LYS A 621 38.58 11.08 -32.40
N HIS A 622 37.64 10.71 -31.53
CA HIS A 622 36.83 11.67 -30.78
C HIS A 622 37.42 12.14 -29.47
N SER A 623 38.27 11.33 -28.84
CA SER A 623 39.02 11.75 -27.66
C SER A 623 40.10 12.78 -28.01
N LEU A 624 40.74 12.66 -29.18
CA LEU A 624 41.81 13.57 -29.63
C LEU A 624 41.32 14.90 -30.22
N GLN A 625 40.09 14.97 -30.73
CA GLN A 625 39.52 16.25 -31.21
C GLN A 625 39.11 17.20 -30.06
N ASN A 626 38.88 16.67 -28.86
CA ASN A 626 38.45 17.44 -27.70
C ASN A 626 39.59 17.85 -26.75
N SER A 627 40.84 17.46 -27.01
CA SER A 627 42.01 17.75 -26.17
C SER A 627 42.88 18.93 -26.64
N HIS A 628 42.48 19.63 -27.72
CA HIS A 628 43.15 20.84 -28.23
C HIS A 628 42.35 22.14 -28.04
N GLN A 629 41.32 22.13 -27.19
CA GLN A 629 40.75 23.30 -26.52
C GLN A 629 40.98 23.15 -25.02
#